data_AF-A0A497ART5-F1
#
_entry.id   AF-A0A497ART5-F1
#
_cell.length_a   1.000
_cell.length_b   1.000
_cell.length_c   1.000
_cell.angle_alpha   90.00
_cell.angle_beta   90.00
_cell.angle_gamma   90.00
#
_symmetry.space_group_name_H-M   'P 1'
#
loop_
_entity.id
_entity.type
_entity.pdbx_description
1 polymer ?
#
loop_
_entity_poly.entity_id
_entity_poly.type
_entity_poly.pdbx_seq_one_letter_code
_entity_poly.pdbx_strand_id
1 'polypeptide(L)'
;MKRMTKQLTVLLVAGVVCLVTGQIHPAASPQMSVSETYVYVCSEEADAPYYCDGVYYYGPINYESNYTRHVLANEWPGQAGDEALKTGTIAIRTFGWRELGCGAIDHYYTVGSTQYRVENNLSQAYWLNPYTQAQNPILTKHTNAVNATSTVTMRRGGDYNAACAKYKADCGNPTATGPEENWTLWGVPDPVDSDTSMHLSGMSQNGTHAWELSGYDGAAPLSYRQMLTHYYAQIALSGAPGVYRWTWLDVDTTQTRYGRYYGPKANTPLTMQTGRRYWVPFYIQNTGTMQWNISGTWPEYLSYHWYDSGGANVVIWDGLRSSLGFGLGPAQSTQIQAKVVAPFSPGVYTLKWDMVSEGSFWFSDQGSVSWPTQNVAINVQPSADLVHLPYVKNSSGWISTITIHNNSSSAAEVDVTYMAGGRTDSSFSHVVSAYGTINVTPPVGFFGSAWVAADRDITVSVSPEPEQVFLPLALKDY
;
A
#
# COMPACT_ATOMS: atom_id res chain seq x y z
N MET A 1 -77.34 35.07 11.78
CA MET A 1 -77.34 34.77 13.23
C MET A 1 -76.34 33.67 13.53
N LYS A 2 -75.74 33.65 14.73
CA LYS A 2 -74.67 32.71 15.12
C LYS A 2 -75.19 31.29 15.32
N ARG A 3 -74.40 30.27 14.97
CA ARG A 3 -74.05 29.18 15.89
C ARG A 3 -72.71 28.55 15.52
N MET A 4 -71.84 28.42 16.53
CA MET A 4 -70.54 27.77 16.44
C MET A 4 -70.69 26.27 16.68
N THR A 5 -69.84 25.47 16.04
CA THR A 5 -69.44 24.16 16.57
C THR A 5 -67.92 24.12 16.54
N LYS A 6 -67.29 23.78 17.67
CA LYS A 6 -65.84 23.79 17.83
C LYS A 6 -65.19 22.64 17.04
N GLN A 7 -64.09 22.91 16.35
CA GLN A 7 -63.06 21.90 16.09
C GLN A 7 -61.80 22.26 16.87
N LEU A 8 -61.08 21.22 17.29
CA LEU A 8 -59.91 21.31 18.15
C LEU A 8 -58.68 21.59 17.28
N THR A 9 -58.16 22.81 17.28
CA THR A 9 -56.90 23.12 16.60
C THR A 9 -55.73 22.69 17.48
N VAL A 10 -55.05 21.61 17.10
CA VAL A 10 -53.75 21.25 17.68
C VAL A 10 -52.73 22.31 17.22
N LEU A 11 -52.20 23.09 18.16
CA LEU A 11 -51.04 23.94 17.88
C LEU A 11 -49.81 23.04 17.69
N LEU A 12 -49.47 22.77 16.44
CA LEU A 12 -48.11 22.37 16.07
C LEU A 12 -47.19 23.58 16.31
N VAL A 13 -46.52 23.59 17.46
CA VAL A 13 -45.39 24.49 17.68
C VAL A 13 -44.29 24.04 16.72
N ALA A 14 -44.10 24.81 15.64
CA ALA A 14 -43.00 24.63 14.71
C ALA A 14 -41.69 25.02 15.40
N GLY A 15 -41.16 24.11 16.22
CA GLY A 15 -39.80 24.21 16.72
C GLY A 15 -38.85 24.09 15.54
N VAL A 16 -38.30 25.23 15.11
CA VAL A 16 -37.18 25.25 14.15
C VAL A 16 -35.97 24.69 14.85
N VAL A 17 -35.83 23.37 14.84
CA VAL A 17 -34.56 22.70 15.12
C VAL A 17 -33.67 23.00 13.94
N CYS A 18 -32.91 24.08 14.05
CA CYS A 18 -31.86 24.40 13.11
C CYS A 18 -30.75 23.35 13.31
N LEU A 19 -30.85 22.24 12.57
CA LEU A 19 -29.79 21.24 12.45
C LEU A 19 -28.62 21.88 11.72
N VAL A 20 -27.79 22.60 12.49
CA VAL A 20 -26.47 23.01 12.06
C VAL A 20 -25.65 21.72 11.95
N THR A 21 -25.56 21.19 10.73
CA THR A 21 -24.60 20.14 10.37
C THR A 21 -23.21 20.76 10.34
N GLY A 22 -22.73 21.17 11.51
CA GLY A 22 -21.33 21.51 11.71
C GLY A 22 -20.54 20.23 11.53
N GLN A 23 -19.87 20.09 10.37
CA GLN A 23 -18.69 19.24 10.34
C GLN A 23 -17.79 19.77 11.46
N ILE A 24 -17.49 18.91 12.44
CA ILE A 24 -16.47 19.20 13.44
C ILE A 24 -15.13 19.06 12.71
N HIS A 25 -14.80 20.07 11.90
CA HIS A 25 -13.43 20.28 11.49
C HIS A 25 -12.63 20.39 12.79
N PRO A 26 -11.51 19.66 12.95
CA PRO A 26 -10.58 20.00 14.01
C PRO A 26 -10.28 21.48 13.87
N ALA A 27 -10.35 22.22 14.98
CA ALA A 27 -10.03 23.64 14.98
C ALA A 27 -8.73 23.83 14.22
N ALA A 28 -8.71 24.72 13.23
CA ALA A 28 -7.53 24.89 12.41
C ALA A 28 -6.33 25.15 13.33
N SER A 29 -5.36 24.22 13.36
CA SER A 29 -3.99 24.52 13.79
C SER A 29 -3.68 25.88 13.20
N PRO A 30 -3.23 26.86 14.02
CA PRO A 30 -3.08 28.24 13.60
C PRO A 30 -2.60 28.31 12.16
N GLN A 31 -3.52 28.62 11.23
CA GLN A 31 -3.08 28.79 9.86
C GLN A 31 -2.12 29.96 9.96
N MET A 32 -0.85 29.72 9.62
CA MET A 32 -0.01 30.80 9.13
C MET A 32 -0.85 31.47 8.06
N SER A 33 -1.36 32.65 8.41
CA SER A 33 -2.29 33.37 7.57
C SER A 33 -1.60 33.55 6.23
N VAL A 34 -2.31 33.29 5.13
CA VAL A 34 -1.71 33.22 3.78
C VAL A 34 -1.20 34.58 3.25
N SER A 35 -1.03 35.56 4.13
CA SER A 35 -0.23 36.77 3.98
C SER A 35 1.19 36.58 4.54
N GLU A 36 2.17 36.57 3.64
CA GLU A 36 3.52 37.13 3.89
C GLU A 36 4.33 36.53 5.06
N THR A 37 4.49 35.19 5.10
CA THR A 37 5.58 34.59 5.88
C THR A 37 6.64 33.97 4.96
N TYR A 38 7.71 34.73 4.77
CA TYR A 38 8.86 34.40 3.93
C TYR A 38 9.61 33.17 4.43
N VAL A 39 9.67 32.11 3.62
CA VAL A 39 10.77 31.14 3.71
C VAL A 39 11.92 31.71 2.90
N TYR A 40 12.75 32.53 3.54
CA TYR A 40 13.94 33.09 2.91
C TYR A 40 14.95 31.97 2.60
N VAL A 41 14.95 31.54 1.34
CA VAL A 41 16.21 31.58 0.59
C VAL A 41 16.10 32.77 -0.37
N CYS A 42 16.42 33.92 0.24
CA CYS A 42 16.69 35.22 -0.36
C CYS A 42 15.45 36.11 -0.66
N SER A 43 15.66 37.43 -0.82
CA SER A 43 14.71 38.45 -0.35
C SER A 43 14.01 39.32 -1.42
N GLU A 44 12.87 39.89 -1.02
CA GLU A 44 12.29 41.16 -1.53
C GLU A 44 12.86 42.35 -0.73
N GLU A 45 12.86 43.62 -1.17
CA GLU A 45 12.50 44.29 -2.44
C GLU A 45 13.49 45.47 -2.62
N ALA A 46 13.61 46.22 -3.72
CA ALA A 46 12.88 46.31 -4.99
C ALA A 46 13.85 46.63 -6.15
N ASP A 47 13.36 47.14 -7.29
CA ASP A 47 14.12 47.80 -8.36
C ASP A 47 15.45 47.14 -8.82
N ALA A 48 15.29 45.91 -9.37
CA ALA A 48 16.21 45.23 -10.29
C ALA A 48 17.54 44.66 -9.72
N PRO A 49 18.30 43.87 -10.52
CA PRO A 49 17.91 42.54 -10.98
C PRO A 49 18.85 41.43 -10.43
N TYR A 50 18.27 40.41 -9.77
CA TYR A 50 18.79 39.07 -9.44
C TYR A 50 20.31 38.78 -9.45
N TYR A 51 20.94 38.71 -8.26
CA TYR A 51 22.33 38.25 -8.06
C TYR A 51 22.60 37.56 -6.69
N CYS A 52 22.31 36.25 -6.52
CA CYS A 52 23.15 35.40 -5.64
C CYS A 52 24.39 34.98 -6.44
N ASP A 53 25.17 35.98 -6.85
CA ASP A 53 26.38 35.85 -7.66
C ASP A 53 26.21 35.04 -8.98
N GLY A 54 25.49 35.63 -9.95
CA GLY A 54 25.53 35.21 -11.36
C GLY A 54 24.18 34.78 -11.96
N VAL A 55 23.45 33.83 -11.35
CA VAL A 55 22.08 33.44 -11.77
C VAL A 55 21.28 32.88 -10.58
N TYR A 56 20.96 33.71 -9.59
CA TYR A 56 20.29 33.24 -8.37
C TYR A 56 19.61 34.39 -7.59
N TYR A 57 18.92 34.01 -6.50
CA TYR A 57 17.78 34.68 -5.87
C TYR A 57 16.50 34.47 -6.69
N TYR A 58 15.54 33.80 -6.07
CA TYR A 58 14.11 33.99 -6.37
C TYR A 58 13.53 34.72 -5.16
N GLY A 59 12.63 35.68 -5.39
CA GLY A 59 12.03 36.50 -4.33
C GLY A 59 10.99 35.73 -3.51
N PRO A 60 9.71 36.15 -3.45
CA PRO A 60 8.69 35.45 -2.69
C PRO A 60 8.38 34.13 -3.41
N ILE A 61 9.09 33.07 -3.05
CA ILE A 61 8.90 31.79 -3.71
C ILE A 61 7.50 31.29 -3.31
N ASN A 62 6.57 31.23 -4.27
CA ASN A 62 5.26 30.62 -4.04
C ASN A 62 5.48 29.22 -3.45
N TYR A 63 5.13 29.13 -2.17
CA TYR A 63 5.59 28.09 -1.26
C TYR A 63 5.33 26.69 -1.82
N GLU A 64 4.14 26.48 -2.40
CA GLU A 64 3.69 25.18 -2.88
C GLU A 64 4.55 24.60 -4.00
N SER A 65 5.01 25.46 -4.93
CA SER A 65 5.39 24.99 -6.28
C SER A 65 6.84 25.25 -6.66
N ASN A 66 7.44 26.38 -6.34
CA ASN A 66 8.81 26.66 -6.75
C ASN A 66 9.83 26.27 -5.67
N TYR A 67 9.53 26.52 -4.40
CA TYR A 67 10.42 26.19 -3.27
C TYR A 67 10.69 24.69 -3.24
N THR A 68 9.61 23.91 -3.22
CA THR A 68 9.65 22.45 -3.20
C THR A 68 10.46 21.88 -4.37
N ARG A 69 10.38 22.45 -5.57
CA ARG A 69 11.15 21.99 -6.75
C ARG A 69 12.64 22.31 -6.64
N HIS A 70 13.01 23.51 -6.17
CA HIS A 70 14.40 23.89 -5.98
C HIS A 70 15.09 23.07 -4.90
N VAL A 71 14.45 22.90 -3.74
CA VAL A 71 14.98 22.05 -2.67
C VAL A 71 15.09 20.60 -3.17
N LEU A 72 14.03 20.03 -3.74
CA LEU A 72 14.00 18.64 -4.22
C LEU A 72 15.10 18.33 -5.24
N ALA A 73 15.36 19.24 -6.18
CA ALA A 73 16.38 19.05 -7.21
C ALA A 73 17.81 18.94 -6.64
N ASN A 74 18.07 19.54 -5.48
CA ASN A 74 19.39 19.56 -4.83
C ASN A 74 19.52 18.55 -3.69
N GLU A 75 18.39 18.23 -3.04
CA GLU A 75 18.35 17.33 -1.89
C GLU A 75 18.15 15.86 -2.26
N TRP A 76 17.38 15.54 -3.31
CA TRP A 76 17.19 14.15 -3.73
C TRP A 76 18.24 13.72 -4.76
N PRO A 77 18.63 12.43 -4.78
CA PRO A 77 19.53 11.89 -5.80
C PRO A 77 19.06 12.23 -7.21
N GLY A 78 19.99 12.68 -8.07
CA GLY A 78 19.66 13.03 -9.46
C GLY A 78 19.03 11.88 -10.25
N GLN A 79 19.25 10.63 -9.82
CA GLN A 79 18.67 9.41 -10.39
C GLN A 79 17.34 8.98 -9.76
N ALA A 80 16.88 9.63 -8.68
CA ALA A 80 15.65 9.27 -7.97
C ALA A 80 14.43 9.20 -8.90
N GLY A 81 13.60 8.16 -8.73
CA GLY A 81 12.37 7.93 -9.46
C GLY A 81 11.19 8.72 -8.89
N ASP A 82 10.01 8.44 -9.43
CA ASP A 82 8.81 9.23 -9.16
C ASP A 82 8.29 9.08 -7.73
N GLU A 83 8.36 7.91 -7.09
CA GLU A 83 7.87 7.71 -5.72
C GLU A 83 8.84 8.30 -4.67
N ALA A 84 10.16 8.18 -4.85
CA ALA A 84 11.14 8.82 -3.98
C ALA A 84 11.11 10.35 -4.12
N LEU A 85 10.95 10.87 -5.34
CA LEU A 85 10.74 12.30 -5.52
C LEU A 85 9.41 12.77 -4.89
N LYS A 86 8.37 11.93 -4.85
CA LYS A 86 7.13 12.21 -4.10
C LYS A 86 7.34 12.18 -2.59
N THR A 87 8.13 11.26 -2.02
CA THR A 87 8.45 11.29 -0.57
C THR A 87 9.17 12.58 -0.21
N GLY A 88 10.20 12.96 -0.99
CA GLY A 88 10.98 14.17 -0.75
C GLY A 88 10.13 15.42 -0.88
N THR A 89 9.31 15.49 -1.94
CA THR A 89 8.31 16.55 -2.12
C THR A 89 7.44 16.73 -0.88
N ILE A 90 6.86 15.63 -0.36
CA ILE A 90 5.96 15.69 0.80
C ILE A 90 6.73 16.07 2.06
N ALA A 91 7.97 15.61 2.25
CA ALA A 91 8.80 15.99 3.38
C ALA A 91 9.18 17.48 3.35
N ILE A 92 9.64 17.99 2.21
CA ILE A 92 9.96 19.41 1.98
C ILE A 92 8.72 20.30 2.15
N ARG A 93 7.58 19.94 1.55
CA ARG A 93 6.32 20.68 1.70
C ARG A 93 5.86 20.70 3.15
N THR A 94 5.88 19.55 3.83
CA THR A 94 5.47 19.47 5.24
C THR A 94 6.40 20.29 6.13
N PHE A 95 7.72 20.24 5.87
CA PHE A 95 8.73 20.98 6.60
C PHE A 95 8.35 22.46 6.71
N GLY A 96 8.31 23.22 5.62
CA GLY A 96 8.05 24.67 5.71
C GLY A 96 6.59 25.08 5.95
N TRP A 97 5.64 24.13 6.09
CA TRP A 97 4.25 24.39 6.51
C TRP A 97 4.06 24.34 8.03
N ARG A 98 5.07 23.94 8.81
CA ARG A 98 4.95 23.85 10.27
C ARG A 98 5.11 25.22 10.95
N GLU A 99 4.52 25.33 12.12
CA GLU A 99 4.83 26.40 13.08
C GLU A 99 6.26 26.24 13.65
N LEU A 100 6.89 27.37 14.01
CA LEU A 100 8.28 27.43 14.47
C LEU A 100 8.59 26.41 15.59
N GLY A 101 9.48 25.45 15.30
CA GLY A 101 9.82 24.36 16.23
C GLY A 101 10.57 23.20 15.57
N CYS A 102 10.72 22.10 16.33
CA CYS A 102 11.31 20.82 15.92
C CYS A 102 12.81 20.81 15.57
N GLY A 103 13.64 21.54 16.32
CA GLY A 103 15.05 21.66 15.97
C GLY A 103 15.29 22.40 14.66
N ALA A 104 14.35 23.29 14.28
CA ALA A 104 14.65 24.37 13.35
C ALA A 104 15.76 25.22 13.97
N ILE A 105 16.90 25.31 13.29
CA ILE A 105 17.94 26.27 13.61
C ILE A 105 17.63 27.51 12.78
N ASP A 106 17.46 28.62 13.48
CA ASP A 106 17.49 29.95 12.92
C ASP A 106 18.96 30.35 12.73
N HIS A 107 19.40 30.50 11.48
CA HIS A 107 20.78 30.79 11.14
C HIS A 107 20.88 31.97 10.17
N TYR A 108 21.94 32.74 10.28
CA TYR A 108 22.17 33.88 9.40
C TYR A 108 23.27 33.58 8.37
N TYR A 109 22.97 33.78 7.09
CA TYR A 109 23.90 33.63 5.99
C TYR A 109 24.20 34.99 5.35
N THR A 110 25.47 35.36 5.25
CA THR A 110 25.90 36.61 4.61
C THR A 110 26.30 36.33 3.17
N VAL A 111 25.65 37.00 2.21
CA VAL A 111 25.99 36.95 0.79
C VAL A 111 26.24 38.38 0.31
N GLY A 112 27.44 38.62 -0.24
CA GLY A 112 27.93 39.98 -0.46
C GLY A 112 28.00 40.76 0.86
N SER A 113 27.26 41.87 0.96
CA SER A 113 27.11 42.68 2.17
C SER A 113 25.80 42.43 2.93
N THR A 114 24.92 41.56 2.44
CA THR A 114 23.55 41.39 2.97
C THR A 114 23.46 40.10 3.79
N GLN A 115 22.82 40.20 4.96
CA GLN A 115 22.63 39.09 5.89
C GLN A 115 21.19 38.58 5.82
N TYR A 116 21.02 37.31 5.45
CA TYR A 116 19.73 36.63 5.29
C TYR A 116 19.46 35.73 6.50
N ARG A 117 18.25 35.79 7.04
CA ARG A 117 17.76 34.87 8.09
C ARG A 117 17.20 33.61 7.42
N VAL A 118 17.74 32.45 7.73
CA VAL A 118 17.40 31.15 7.11
C VAL A 118 17.03 30.15 8.19
N GLU A 119 15.80 29.64 8.13
CA GLU A 119 15.30 28.63 9.05
C GLU A 119 15.44 27.23 8.43
N ASN A 120 16.25 26.36 9.03
CA ASN A 120 16.48 24.99 8.53
C ASN A 120 16.61 23.97 9.68
N ASN A 121 16.15 22.73 9.49
CA ASN A 121 16.38 21.62 10.46
C ASN A 121 17.64 20.80 10.14
N LEU A 122 18.63 21.41 9.46
CA LEU A 122 19.80 20.76 8.87
C LEU A 122 19.50 19.69 7.80
N SER A 123 18.24 19.43 7.43
CA SER A 123 17.92 18.46 6.37
C SER A 123 18.26 19.00 4.98
N GLN A 124 18.20 20.33 4.80
CA GLN A 124 18.42 21.04 3.55
C GLN A 124 19.90 21.37 3.30
N ALA A 125 20.78 20.42 3.61
CA ALA A 125 22.22 20.66 3.68
C ALA A 125 22.89 20.85 2.31
N TYR A 126 22.37 20.24 1.24
CA TYR A 126 22.93 20.36 -0.11
C TYR A 126 22.42 21.63 -0.79
N TRP A 127 21.12 21.91 -0.62
CA TRP A 127 20.50 23.12 -1.11
C TRP A 127 21.07 24.40 -0.45
N LEU A 128 21.41 24.35 0.84
CA LEU A 128 21.98 25.46 1.61
C LEU A 128 23.52 25.53 1.61
N ASN A 129 24.21 24.79 0.74
CA ASN A 129 25.68 24.81 0.63
C ASN A 129 26.16 25.50 -0.66
N PRO A 130 26.17 26.85 -0.69
CA PRO A 130 26.57 27.60 -1.89
C PRO A 130 28.07 27.55 -2.18
N TYR A 131 28.90 27.08 -1.25
CA TYR A 131 30.36 27.19 -1.34
C TYR A 131 31.03 26.01 -2.07
N THR A 132 30.31 24.93 -2.38
CA THR A 132 30.92 23.71 -2.94
C THR A 132 30.13 22.99 -4.04
N GLN A 133 28.86 23.33 -4.29
CA GLN A 133 28.05 22.70 -5.34
C GLN A 133 27.24 23.74 -6.12
N ALA A 134 27.27 23.63 -7.45
CA ALA A 134 26.33 24.36 -8.31
C ALA A 134 24.94 23.73 -8.19
N GLN A 135 23.88 24.53 -8.19
CA GLN A 135 22.53 24.00 -8.00
C GLN A 135 22.08 23.20 -9.22
N ASN A 136 21.43 22.08 -8.96
CA ASN A 136 20.94 21.19 -10.00
C ASN A 136 19.78 21.81 -10.79
N PRO A 137 19.70 21.56 -12.11
CA PRO A 137 18.56 22.00 -12.92
C PRO A 137 17.26 21.32 -12.47
N ILE A 138 16.16 22.08 -12.44
CA ILE A 138 14.83 21.51 -12.20
C ILE A 138 14.39 20.73 -13.44
N LEU A 139 14.29 19.41 -13.31
CA LEU A 139 13.82 18.50 -14.35
C LEU A 139 12.30 18.30 -14.26
N THR A 140 11.68 17.88 -15.36
CA THR A 140 10.23 17.61 -15.45
C THR A 140 9.73 16.67 -14.36
N LYS A 141 10.53 15.65 -13.97
CA LYS A 141 10.18 14.71 -12.89
C LYS A 141 10.00 15.39 -11.52
N HIS A 142 10.78 16.43 -11.21
CA HIS A 142 10.61 17.22 -9.98
C HIS A 142 9.26 17.95 -10.01
N THR A 143 8.91 18.57 -11.14
CA THR A 143 7.61 19.22 -11.35
C THR A 143 6.45 18.22 -11.23
N ASN A 144 6.58 17.03 -11.81
CA ASN A 144 5.57 15.98 -11.75
C ASN A 144 5.32 15.50 -10.31
N ALA A 145 6.39 15.25 -9.53
CA ALA A 145 6.27 14.84 -8.13
C ALA A 145 5.59 15.91 -7.24
N VAL A 146 5.93 17.19 -7.44
CA VAL A 146 5.31 18.34 -6.76
C VAL A 146 3.83 18.44 -7.06
N ASN A 147 3.45 18.31 -8.34
CA ASN A 147 2.06 18.42 -8.76
C ASN A 147 1.21 17.21 -8.30
N ALA A 148 1.76 16.00 -8.40
CA ALA A 148 1.09 14.73 -8.06
C ALA A 148 0.80 14.54 -6.57
N THR A 149 1.36 15.40 -5.70
CA THR A 149 1.23 15.33 -4.24
C THR A 149 0.73 16.64 -3.62
N SER A 150 0.23 17.57 -4.42
CA SER A 150 -0.15 18.95 -4.00
C SER A 150 -1.07 19.04 -2.78
N THR A 151 -1.90 18.03 -2.52
CA THR A 151 -2.80 17.96 -1.37
C THR A 151 -2.26 17.12 -0.20
N VAL A 152 -1.07 16.55 -0.32
CA VAL A 152 -0.49 15.56 0.60
C VAL A 152 0.54 16.20 1.51
N THR A 153 0.29 16.08 2.82
CA THR A 153 1.21 16.45 3.90
C THR A 153 1.18 15.42 4.99
N MET A 154 2.24 15.42 5.82
CA MET A 154 2.34 14.58 7.01
C MET A 154 1.92 15.38 8.25
N ARG A 155 0.93 14.88 8.98
CA ARG A 155 0.45 15.48 10.23
C ARG A 155 0.66 14.52 11.38
N ARG A 156 1.04 15.00 12.56
CA ARG A 156 1.27 14.15 13.74
C ARG A 156 -0.05 13.52 14.19
N GLY A 157 -0.07 12.21 14.47
CA GLY A 157 -1.29 11.47 14.77
C GLY A 157 -2.00 11.88 16.08
N GLY A 158 -1.28 12.51 17.02
CA GLY A 158 -1.83 12.94 18.31
C GLY A 158 -2.56 14.28 18.30
N ASP A 159 -2.04 15.28 17.56
CA ASP A 159 -2.57 16.66 17.55
C ASP A 159 -2.82 17.26 16.16
N TYR A 160 -2.56 16.50 15.09
CA TYR A 160 -2.76 16.90 13.69
C TYR A 160 -1.97 18.13 13.21
N ASN A 161 -1.03 18.66 14.00
CA ASN A 161 -0.08 19.66 13.53
C ASN A 161 0.87 19.02 12.49
N ALA A 162 1.55 19.84 11.68
CA ALA A 162 2.54 19.34 10.73
C ALA A 162 3.64 18.51 11.44
N ALA A 163 4.01 17.37 10.85
CA ALA A 163 5.22 16.66 11.23
C ALA A 163 6.45 17.49 10.83
N CYS A 164 7.59 17.29 11.49
CA CYS A 164 8.75 18.15 11.23
C CYS A 164 9.67 17.59 10.13
N ALA A 165 9.38 16.37 9.69
CA ALA A 165 9.75 15.84 8.39
C ALA A 165 11.26 15.90 8.11
N LYS A 166 12.09 15.60 9.11
CA LYS A 166 13.56 15.59 8.94
C LYS A 166 13.97 14.53 7.92
N TYR A 167 14.95 14.85 7.09
CA TYR A 167 15.53 13.91 6.12
C TYR A 167 17.04 14.11 5.99
N LYS A 168 17.76 13.08 5.55
CA LYS A 168 19.23 13.07 5.46
C LYS A 168 19.68 12.15 4.33
N ALA A 169 20.84 12.45 3.72
CA ALA A 169 21.35 11.65 2.60
C ALA A 169 21.60 10.20 3.01
N ASP A 170 22.28 10.03 4.14
CA ASP A 170 22.86 8.76 4.55
C ASP A 170 22.44 8.28 5.94
N CYS A 171 21.12 8.18 6.16
CA CYS A 171 20.54 7.73 7.42
C CYS A 171 20.19 6.23 7.37
N GLY A 172 21.13 5.37 7.78
CA GLY A 172 20.90 3.92 7.84
C GLY A 172 20.02 3.46 9.01
N ASN A 173 19.84 4.32 10.01
CA ASN A 173 18.84 4.12 11.04
C ASN A 173 18.28 5.49 11.49
N PRO A 174 16.99 5.82 11.26
CA PRO A 174 16.27 6.99 11.78
C PRO A 174 16.13 7.04 13.33
N THR A 175 17.21 6.72 14.04
CA THR A 175 17.32 6.70 15.50
C THR A 175 18.04 7.94 16.00
N ALA A 176 17.29 9.03 16.09
CA ALA A 176 17.33 9.76 17.35
C ALA A 176 15.91 10.19 17.70
N THR A 177 15.41 9.60 18.79
CA THR A 177 14.36 10.13 19.66
C THR A 177 14.88 11.38 20.39
N GLY A 178 15.39 12.34 19.61
CA GLY A 178 15.67 13.68 20.12
C GLY A 178 14.37 14.31 20.63
N PRO A 179 14.46 15.31 21.52
CA PRO A 179 13.29 15.95 22.13
C PRO A 179 12.36 16.69 21.14
N GLU A 180 12.69 16.66 19.85
CA GLU A 180 12.09 17.45 18.78
C GLU A 180 11.02 16.69 17.97
N GLU A 181 11.09 15.34 17.88
CA GLU A 181 10.19 14.52 17.04
C GLU A 181 9.94 13.08 17.57
N ASN A 182 10.06 12.81 18.88
CA ASN A 182 9.91 11.46 19.45
C ASN A 182 8.54 10.77 19.22
N TRP A 183 7.53 11.48 18.72
CA TRP A 183 6.22 10.92 18.40
C TRP A 183 6.10 10.48 16.93
N THR A 184 6.70 11.21 15.99
CA THR A 184 6.60 10.94 14.55
C THR A 184 7.75 10.13 14.00
N LEU A 185 9.00 10.50 14.33
CA LEU A 185 10.19 9.74 13.95
C LEU A 185 10.40 8.60 14.93
N TRP A 186 10.31 7.37 14.42
CA TRP A 186 10.48 6.16 15.22
C TRP A 186 11.79 5.48 14.84
N GLY A 187 12.47 4.91 15.85
CA GLY A 187 13.78 4.30 15.71
C GLY A 187 13.76 2.93 15.03
N VAL A 188 13.40 2.92 13.75
CA VAL A 188 13.29 1.73 12.90
C VAL A 188 14.53 1.65 12.01
N PRO A 189 15.29 0.55 11.96
CA PRO A 189 16.38 0.40 11.00
C PRO A 189 15.88 0.54 9.56
N ASP A 190 16.63 1.22 8.70
CA ASP A 190 16.36 1.26 7.26
C ASP A 190 16.91 -0.04 6.63
N PRO A 191 16.07 -1.06 6.32
CA PRO A 191 16.57 -2.39 5.94
C PRO A 191 17.27 -2.39 4.59
N VAL A 192 17.17 -1.33 3.79
CA VAL A 192 17.95 -1.17 2.57
C VAL A 192 19.38 -0.69 2.84
N ASP A 193 19.69 -0.02 3.95
CA ASP A 193 21.08 0.38 4.23
C ASP A 193 21.93 -0.78 4.76
N SER A 194 23.11 -0.96 4.19
CA SER A 194 24.11 -1.90 4.71
C SER A 194 24.94 -1.33 5.88
N ASP A 195 24.90 -0.02 6.11
CA ASP A 195 25.57 0.65 7.23
C ASP A 195 24.57 1.16 8.28
N THR A 196 24.18 0.26 9.18
CA THR A 196 23.27 0.58 10.30
C THR A 196 23.95 1.34 11.45
N SER A 197 25.24 1.69 11.33
CA SER A 197 25.96 2.45 12.37
C SER A 197 25.67 3.96 12.35
N MET A 198 25.14 4.47 11.24
CA MET A 198 24.76 5.87 11.08
C MET A 198 23.37 6.17 11.65
N HIS A 199 23.35 6.54 12.94
CA HIS A 199 22.16 6.96 13.67
C HIS A 199 21.92 8.48 13.51
N LEU A 200 20.97 8.87 12.65
CA LEU A 200 20.58 10.27 12.43
C LEU A 200 19.04 10.39 12.54
N SER A 201 18.50 11.55 12.91
CA SER A 201 17.05 11.78 12.82
C SER A 201 16.65 12.11 11.39
N GLY A 202 15.85 11.25 10.76
CA GLY A 202 15.11 11.59 9.55
C GLY A 202 15.02 10.47 8.50
N MET A 203 14.16 10.69 7.51
CA MET A 203 14.05 9.82 6.34
C MET A 203 15.33 9.81 5.50
N SER A 204 15.77 8.63 5.07
CA SER A 204 16.94 8.45 4.21
C SER A 204 16.64 8.87 2.77
N GLN A 205 17.32 9.89 2.23
CA GLN A 205 17.15 10.32 0.83
C GLN A 205 17.63 9.21 -0.12
N ASN A 206 18.83 8.67 0.12
CA ASN A 206 19.38 7.55 -0.65
C ASN A 206 18.58 6.26 -0.44
N GLY A 207 18.12 5.99 0.79
CA GLY A 207 17.23 4.87 1.10
C GLY A 207 15.91 4.94 0.33
N THR A 208 15.24 6.11 0.27
CA THR A 208 14.00 6.25 -0.53
C THR A 208 14.20 5.97 -2.01
N HIS A 209 15.34 6.36 -2.60
CA HIS A 209 15.64 5.97 -3.98
C HIS A 209 15.85 4.45 -4.11
N ALA A 210 16.60 3.84 -3.18
CA ALA A 210 16.82 2.40 -3.18
C ALA A 210 15.51 1.60 -3.05
N TRP A 211 14.55 2.10 -2.25
CA TRP A 211 13.20 1.58 -2.12
C TRP A 211 12.34 1.60 -3.41
N GLU A 212 12.77 2.32 -4.46
CA GLU A 212 12.15 2.27 -5.79
C GLU A 212 12.83 1.29 -6.74
N LEU A 213 14.03 0.79 -6.43
CA LEU A 213 14.82 0.04 -7.38
C LEU A 213 14.27 -1.38 -7.54
N SER A 214 13.38 -1.55 -8.51
CA SER A 214 12.98 -2.84 -9.05
C SER A 214 14.05 -3.37 -10.00
N GLY A 215 14.68 -4.51 -9.66
CA GLY A 215 15.73 -5.14 -10.47
C GLY A 215 15.45 -6.56 -10.97
N TYR A 216 14.30 -7.13 -10.63
CA TYR A 216 13.88 -8.48 -11.04
C TYR A 216 12.35 -8.52 -11.19
N ASP A 217 11.85 -9.48 -11.96
CA ASP A 217 10.42 -9.63 -12.24
C ASP A 217 9.59 -9.83 -10.96
N GLY A 218 8.45 -9.16 -10.86
CA GLY A 218 7.56 -9.18 -9.70
C GLY A 218 7.91 -8.21 -8.57
N ALA A 219 9.04 -7.49 -8.66
CA ALA A 219 9.33 -6.36 -7.79
C ALA A 219 8.24 -5.28 -7.89
N ALA A 220 7.49 -5.05 -6.82
CA ALA A 220 6.67 -3.86 -6.69
C ALA A 220 7.50 -2.76 -6.00
N PRO A 221 7.90 -1.67 -6.67
CA PRO A 221 8.51 -0.53 -5.99
C PRO A 221 7.54 0.00 -4.93
N LEU A 222 8.04 0.34 -3.75
CA LEU A 222 7.17 0.87 -2.69
C LEU A 222 6.54 2.18 -3.14
N SER A 223 5.26 2.39 -2.82
CA SER A 223 4.69 3.73 -2.99
C SER A 223 5.29 4.68 -1.96
N TYR A 224 5.35 5.97 -2.29
CA TYR A 224 5.78 7.03 -1.38
C TYR A 224 5.09 6.96 -0.01
N ARG A 225 3.85 6.45 0.06
CA ARG A 225 3.11 6.26 1.32
C ARG A 225 3.76 5.23 2.25
N GLN A 226 4.25 4.12 1.70
CA GLN A 226 4.95 3.07 2.44
C GLN A 226 6.32 3.53 2.90
N MET A 227 7.08 4.19 2.00
CA MET A 227 8.35 4.81 2.35
C MET A 227 8.17 5.82 3.50
N LEU A 228 7.27 6.82 3.36
CA LEU A 228 7.04 7.80 4.42
C LEU A 228 6.64 7.14 5.74
N THR A 229 5.67 6.24 5.74
CA THR A 229 5.17 5.66 7.01
C THR A 229 6.12 4.65 7.66
N HIS A 230 7.12 4.14 6.94
CA HIS A 230 8.25 3.40 7.51
C HIS A 230 9.13 4.31 8.39
N TYR A 231 9.54 5.47 7.88
CA TYR A 231 10.35 6.44 8.65
C TYR A 231 9.52 7.23 9.68
N TYR A 232 8.21 7.41 9.43
CA TYR A 232 7.32 8.26 10.21
C TYR A 232 6.07 7.49 10.72
N ALA A 233 6.25 6.57 11.67
CA ALA A 233 5.22 5.58 12.04
C ALA A 233 3.91 6.12 12.66
N GLN A 234 3.84 7.39 13.09
CA GLN A 234 2.62 8.00 13.66
C GLN A 234 2.14 9.26 12.93
N ILE A 235 2.22 9.30 11.60
CA ILE A 235 1.64 10.39 10.81
C ILE A 235 0.25 10.06 10.26
N ALA A 236 -0.65 11.03 10.21
CA ALA A 236 -1.72 11.06 9.24
C ALA A 236 -1.16 11.58 7.90
N LEU A 237 -1.53 10.92 6.80
CA LEU A 237 -1.32 11.44 5.45
C LEU A 237 -2.67 12.00 4.99
N SER A 238 -2.67 13.18 4.37
CA SER A 238 -3.90 13.76 3.82
C SER A 238 -4.63 12.76 2.90
N GLY A 239 -5.90 12.48 3.20
CA GLY A 239 -6.73 11.53 2.45
C GLY A 239 -6.52 10.04 2.76
N ALA A 240 -5.60 9.65 3.66
CA ALA A 240 -5.37 8.25 4.03
C ALA A 240 -5.30 8.05 5.57
N PRO A 241 -6.20 7.26 6.18
CA PRO A 241 -6.32 7.12 7.64
C PRO A 241 -5.03 6.59 8.28
N GLY A 242 -4.74 7.04 9.50
CA GLY A 242 -3.51 6.71 10.23
C GLY A 242 -3.48 5.33 10.90
N VAL A 243 -4.58 4.59 10.85
CA VAL A 243 -4.91 3.62 11.91
C VAL A 243 -4.36 2.23 11.61
N TYR A 244 -4.66 1.68 10.42
CA TYR A 244 -4.19 0.38 9.96
C TYR A 244 -3.44 0.54 8.65
N ARG A 245 -2.11 0.37 8.70
CA ARG A 245 -1.20 0.56 7.57
C ARG A 245 0.02 -0.32 7.74
N TRP A 246 0.60 -0.73 6.63
CA TRP A 246 1.78 -1.57 6.65
C TRP A 246 2.76 -1.21 5.54
N THR A 247 3.99 -1.66 5.75
CA THR A 247 5.10 -1.62 4.78
C THR A 247 5.72 -3.00 4.67
N TRP A 248 6.12 -3.36 3.46
CA TRP A 248 6.95 -4.52 3.17
C TRP A 248 8.42 -4.15 3.38
N LEU A 249 9.13 -4.93 4.20
CA LEU A 249 10.55 -4.73 4.54
C LEU A 249 11.47 -5.74 3.85
N ASP A 250 10.95 -6.50 2.89
CA ASP A 250 11.71 -7.46 2.08
C ASP A 250 12.69 -6.72 1.14
N VAL A 251 13.97 -7.12 1.15
CA VAL A 251 15.07 -6.46 0.40
C VAL A 251 15.98 -7.49 -0.28
N ASP A 252 16.59 -7.14 -1.42
CA ASP A 252 17.53 -7.99 -2.14
C ASP A 252 18.97 -7.50 -1.98
N THR A 253 19.71 -8.16 -1.08
CA THR A 253 21.11 -7.83 -0.77
C THR A 253 22.12 -8.29 -1.85
N THR A 254 21.64 -8.85 -2.97
CA THR A 254 22.47 -9.54 -3.97
C THR A 254 22.30 -9.04 -5.41
N GLN A 255 21.12 -8.54 -5.79
CA GLN A 255 20.79 -8.22 -7.18
C GLN A 255 20.72 -6.72 -7.48
N THR A 256 20.25 -5.90 -6.54
CA THR A 256 19.92 -4.48 -6.80
C THR A 256 20.55 -3.59 -5.74
N ARG A 257 21.38 -2.61 -6.16
CA ARG A 257 22.11 -1.75 -5.23
C ARG A 257 22.32 -0.33 -5.77
N TYR A 258 22.16 0.68 -4.92
CA TYR A 258 22.58 2.07 -5.15
C TYR A 258 23.58 2.48 -4.08
N GLY A 259 24.84 2.67 -4.46
CA GLY A 259 25.92 2.94 -3.50
C GLY A 259 26.04 1.82 -2.47
N ARG A 260 25.61 2.08 -1.23
CA ARG A 260 25.55 1.10 -0.14
C ARG A 260 24.15 0.54 0.15
N TYR A 261 23.10 1.06 -0.50
CA TYR A 261 21.70 0.69 -0.27
C TYR A 261 21.22 -0.39 -1.22
N TYR A 262 20.32 -1.27 -0.79
CA TYR A 262 19.75 -2.38 -1.55
C TYR A 262 18.34 -2.10 -2.08
N GLY A 263 17.89 -2.82 -3.12
CA GLY A 263 16.51 -2.70 -3.64
C GLY A 263 15.48 -3.55 -2.88
N PRO A 264 14.18 -3.23 -2.94
CA PRO A 264 13.11 -4.07 -2.38
C PRO A 264 13.03 -5.46 -3.05
N LYS A 265 12.60 -6.47 -2.29
CA LYS A 265 12.38 -7.84 -2.77
C LYS A 265 10.91 -8.27 -2.71
N ALA A 266 10.35 -8.78 -3.80
CA ALA A 266 9.13 -9.58 -3.78
C ALA A 266 9.52 -11.07 -3.82
N ASN A 267 9.14 -11.83 -2.79
CA ASN A 267 9.46 -13.27 -2.71
C ASN A 267 8.40 -14.16 -3.38
N THR A 268 7.33 -13.56 -3.93
CA THR A 268 6.22 -14.30 -4.54
C THR A 268 6.67 -15.03 -5.82
N PRO A 269 6.48 -16.36 -5.94
CA PRO A 269 6.85 -17.11 -7.15
C PRO A 269 6.07 -16.64 -8.38
N LEU A 270 6.78 -16.20 -9.41
CA LEU A 270 6.22 -15.68 -10.68
C LEU A 270 5.53 -16.74 -11.54
N THR A 271 5.77 -18.01 -11.25
CA THR A 271 5.09 -19.13 -11.90
C THR A 271 4.53 -20.05 -10.83
N MET A 272 3.25 -20.40 -10.96
CA MET A 272 2.53 -21.30 -10.07
C MET A 272 1.80 -22.36 -10.88
N GLN A 273 1.47 -23.49 -10.25
CA GLN A 273 0.64 -24.55 -10.83
C GLN A 273 -0.79 -24.44 -10.29
N THR A 274 -1.78 -24.72 -11.14
CA THR A 274 -3.21 -24.58 -10.80
C THR A 274 -3.56 -25.27 -9.48
N GLY A 275 -4.22 -24.56 -8.58
CA GLY A 275 -4.69 -25.11 -7.30
C GLY A 275 -3.62 -25.51 -6.28
N ARG A 276 -2.33 -25.40 -6.59
CA ARG A 276 -1.26 -25.68 -5.63
C ARG A 276 -1.18 -24.59 -4.57
N ARG A 277 -0.77 -24.99 -3.36
CA ARG A 277 -0.45 -24.08 -2.26
C ARG A 277 1.04 -23.77 -2.25
N TYR A 278 1.35 -22.49 -2.10
CA TYR A 278 2.70 -21.95 -1.95
C TYR A 278 2.82 -21.26 -0.60
N TRP A 279 4.06 -21.19 -0.11
CA TRP A 279 4.46 -20.42 1.06
C TRP A 279 5.44 -19.35 0.60
N VAL A 280 5.12 -18.10 0.89
CA VAL A 280 5.88 -16.92 0.46
C VAL A 280 6.42 -16.22 1.70
N PRO A 281 7.75 -16.08 1.86
CA PRO A 281 8.31 -15.33 2.96
C PRO A 281 8.00 -13.84 2.79
N PHE A 282 7.56 -13.20 3.87
CA PHE A 282 7.35 -11.76 3.96
C PHE A 282 7.97 -11.22 5.23
N TYR A 283 8.53 -10.01 5.16
CA TYR A 283 8.87 -9.20 6.32
C TYR A 283 7.96 -7.97 6.34
N ILE A 284 7.09 -7.87 7.35
CA ILE A 284 6.02 -6.86 7.41
C ILE A 284 6.22 -5.97 8.63
N GLN A 285 6.01 -4.67 8.46
CA GLN A 285 5.93 -3.71 9.56
C GLN A 285 4.52 -3.16 9.72
N ASN A 286 4.07 -3.00 10.97
CA ASN A 286 2.93 -2.15 11.30
C ASN A 286 3.35 -0.67 11.27
N THR A 287 2.87 0.08 10.28
CA THR A 287 3.12 1.53 10.14
C THR A 287 1.86 2.37 10.43
N GLY A 288 0.88 1.75 11.10
CA GLY A 288 -0.30 2.40 11.66
C GLY A 288 -0.14 2.72 13.15
N THR A 289 -1.15 3.39 13.72
CA THR A 289 -1.16 3.82 15.12
C THR A 289 -1.80 2.82 16.09
N MET A 290 -2.47 1.77 15.60
CA MET A 290 -3.09 0.73 16.44
C MET A 290 -2.22 -0.52 16.55
N GLN A 291 -2.34 -1.21 17.68
CA GLN A 291 -1.83 -2.58 17.82
C GLN A 291 -2.72 -3.56 17.05
N TRP A 292 -2.09 -4.41 16.24
CA TRP A 292 -2.72 -5.56 15.61
C TRP A 292 -2.77 -6.75 16.56
N ASN A 293 -3.89 -7.45 16.58
CA ASN A 293 -4.19 -8.55 17.48
C ASN A 293 -4.26 -9.85 16.68
N ILE A 294 -3.72 -10.95 17.20
CA ILE A 294 -3.81 -12.28 16.54
C ILE A 294 -4.94 -13.15 17.08
N SER A 295 -5.78 -12.61 17.96
CA SER A 295 -6.88 -13.30 18.63
C SER A 295 -7.90 -12.29 19.18
N GLY A 296 -9.11 -12.74 19.49
CA GLY A 296 -10.18 -11.91 20.04
C GLY A 296 -11.15 -11.44 18.96
N THR A 297 -11.67 -10.23 19.10
CA THR A 297 -12.59 -9.62 18.14
C THR A 297 -11.79 -8.96 17.02
N TRP A 298 -12.02 -9.41 15.78
CA TRP A 298 -11.32 -8.98 14.56
C TRP A 298 -9.79 -9.15 14.59
N PRO A 299 -9.27 -10.39 14.66
CA PRO A 299 -7.84 -10.63 14.56
C PRO A 299 -7.29 -10.26 13.17
N GLU A 300 -6.09 -9.69 13.16
CA GLU A 300 -5.36 -9.30 11.96
C GLU A 300 -4.57 -10.45 11.33
N TYR A 301 -4.61 -10.52 10.00
CA TYR A 301 -3.87 -11.48 9.19
C TYR A 301 -3.27 -10.84 7.94
N LEU A 302 -2.22 -11.46 7.38
CA LEU A 302 -1.91 -11.28 5.96
C LEU A 302 -2.81 -12.22 5.14
N SER A 303 -3.38 -11.71 4.05
CA SER A 303 -4.09 -12.50 3.04
C SER A 303 -3.87 -11.90 1.65
N TYR A 304 -4.70 -12.27 0.68
CA TYR A 304 -4.48 -11.88 -0.71
C TYR A 304 -5.77 -11.90 -1.54
N HIS A 305 -5.70 -11.22 -2.69
CA HIS A 305 -6.71 -11.21 -3.73
C HIS A 305 -6.08 -11.66 -5.06
N TRP A 306 -6.81 -12.42 -5.86
CA TRP A 306 -6.46 -12.68 -7.26
C TRP A 306 -7.30 -11.80 -8.17
N TYR A 307 -6.64 -11.10 -9.08
CA TYR A 307 -7.24 -10.34 -10.18
C TYR A 307 -6.85 -10.94 -11.53
N ASP A 308 -7.54 -10.53 -12.58
CA ASP A 308 -7.15 -10.81 -13.97
C ASP A 308 -5.75 -10.26 -14.32
N SER A 309 -5.29 -10.58 -15.54
CA SER A 309 -4.01 -10.09 -16.07
C SER A 309 -3.92 -8.56 -16.18
N GLY A 310 -5.07 -7.87 -16.26
CA GLY A 310 -5.14 -6.40 -16.23
C GLY A 310 -5.12 -5.81 -14.81
N GLY A 311 -5.20 -6.63 -13.77
CA GLY A 311 -5.29 -6.19 -12.38
C GLY A 311 -6.59 -5.47 -12.03
N ALA A 312 -7.61 -5.54 -12.89
CA ALA A 312 -8.82 -4.73 -12.86
C ALA A 312 -10.02 -5.49 -12.31
N ASN A 313 -10.30 -6.69 -12.83
CA ASN A 313 -11.41 -7.52 -12.35
C ASN A 313 -10.95 -8.52 -11.31
N VAL A 314 -11.68 -8.63 -10.21
CA VAL A 314 -11.43 -9.62 -9.15
C VAL A 314 -11.82 -11.01 -9.64
N VAL A 315 -10.92 -11.98 -9.49
CA VAL A 315 -11.14 -13.41 -9.78
C VAL A 315 -11.37 -14.17 -8.48
N ILE A 316 -10.59 -13.88 -7.42
CA ILE A 316 -10.80 -14.41 -6.07
C ILE A 316 -10.61 -13.25 -5.10
N TRP A 317 -11.69 -12.85 -4.42
CA TRP A 317 -11.62 -11.79 -3.41
C TRP A 317 -11.05 -12.29 -2.09
N ASP A 318 -11.52 -13.43 -1.58
CA ASP A 318 -11.23 -13.86 -0.21
C ASP A 318 -10.14 -14.94 -0.16
N GLY A 319 -8.88 -14.53 -0.02
CA GLY A 319 -7.73 -15.42 0.07
C GLY A 319 -7.57 -16.16 1.41
N LEU A 320 -6.60 -17.08 1.49
CA LEU A 320 -6.28 -17.75 2.76
C LEU A 320 -5.67 -16.78 3.78
N ARG A 321 -6.06 -16.91 5.05
CA ARG A 321 -5.46 -16.17 6.18
C ARG A 321 -4.12 -16.76 6.60
N SER A 322 -3.13 -15.90 6.77
CA SER A 322 -1.79 -16.22 7.27
C SER A 322 -1.57 -15.52 8.61
N SER A 323 -1.27 -16.31 9.65
CA SER A 323 -1.04 -15.79 11.01
C SER A 323 0.24 -14.97 11.09
N LEU A 324 0.18 -13.88 11.84
CA LEU A 324 1.33 -13.02 12.15
C LEU A 324 2.26 -13.61 13.23
N GLY A 325 1.85 -14.71 13.87
CA GLY A 325 2.56 -15.39 14.96
C GLY A 325 2.42 -14.69 16.33
N PHE A 326 2.44 -13.36 16.35
CA PHE A 326 2.22 -12.51 17.53
C PHE A 326 1.57 -11.18 17.13
N GLY A 327 0.98 -10.47 18.10
CA GLY A 327 0.40 -9.15 17.86
C GLY A 327 1.47 -8.07 17.65
N LEU A 328 1.21 -7.11 16.77
CA LEU A 328 2.17 -6.05 16.41
C LEU A 328 1.66 -4.68 16.85
N GLY A 329 2.33 -4.08 17.83
CA GLY A 329 2.21 -2.65 18.11
C GLY A 329 2.76 -1.78 16.96
N PRO A 330 2.53 -0.46 17.01
CA PRO A 330 3.11 0.48 16.05
C PRO A 330 4.62 0.31 15.88
N ALA A 331 5.09 0.46 14.63
CA ALA A 331 6.45 0.21 14.15
C ALA A 331 7.05 -1.18 14.38
N GLN A 332 6.38 -2.09 15.10
CA GLN A 332 6.85 -3.47 15.24
C GLN A 332 6.72 -4.22 13.90
N SER A 333 7.63 -5.17 13.69
CA SER A 333 7.69 -5.99 12.49
C SER A 333 7.73 -7.48 12.80
N THR A 334 7.33 -8.30 11.82
CA THR A 334 7.35 -9.77 11.90
C THR A 334 7.72 -10.40 10.57
N GLN A 335 8.40 -11.54 10.61
CA GLN A 335 8.64 -12.39 9.44
C GLN A 335 7.65 -13.55 9.44
N ILE A 336 6.97 -13.78 8.30
CA ILE A 336 5.96 -14.83 8.16
C ILE A 336 6.12 -15.63 6.87
N GLN A 337 5.57 -16.85 6.89
CA GLN A 337 5.39 -17.71 5.71
C GLN A 337 3.94 -17.62 5.26
N ALA A 338 3.66 -16.67 4.36
CA ALA A 338 2.33 -16.38 3.86
C ALA A 338 1.84 -17.51 2.94
N LYS A 339 0.65 -18.03 3.20
CA LYS A 339 0.05 -19.09 2.37
C LYS A 339 -0.73 -18.46 1.22
N VAL A 340 -0.48 -18.91 0.00
CA VAL A 340 -1.32 -18.61 -1.16
C VAL A 340 -1.70 -19.90 -1.88
N VAL A 341 -2.95 -20.00 -2.34
CA VAL A 341 -3.37 -21.03 -3.30
C VAL A 341 -3.52 -20.37 -4.66
N ALA A 342 -2.86 -20.94 -5.67
CA ALA A 342 -2.91 -20.44 -7.03
C ALA A 342 -4.33 -20.58 -7.62
N PRO A 343 -4.72 -19.71 -8.56
CA PRO A 343 -5.93 -19.86 -9.33
C PRO A 343 -6.01 -21.23 -9.98
N PHE A 344 -7.24 -21.60 -10.21
CA PHE A 344 -7.63 -22.97 -10.50
C PHE A 344 -7.79 -23.22 -12.01
N SER A 345 -7.86 -22.15 -12.80
CA SER A 345 -7.67 -22.18 -14.25
C SER A 345 -6.26 -21.65 -14.60
N PRO A 346 -5.59 -22.19 -15.64
CA PRO A 346 -4.34 -21.62 -16.13
C PRO A 346 -4.55 -20.23 -16.73
N GLY A 347 -3.52 -19.37 -16.67
CA GLY A 347 -3.56 -18.01 -17.19
C GLY A 347 -2.58 -17.07 -16.48
N VAL A 348 -2.50 -15.82 -16.93
CA VAL A 348 -1.78 -14.76 -16.22
C VAL A 348 -2.74 -14.04 -15.29
N TYR A 349 -2.36 -13.88 -14.03
CA TYR A 349 -3.17 -13.24 -12.99
C TYR A 349 -2.34 -12.23 -12.21
N THR A 350 -2.98 -11.22 -11.63
CA THR A 350 -2.32 -10.32 -10.67
C THR A 350 -2.67 -10.76 -9.26
N LEU A 351 -1.68 -11.22 -8.50
CA LEU A 351 -1.80 -11.44 -7.05
C LEU A 351 -1.60 -10.10 -6.34
N LYS A 352 -2.52 -9.70 -5.48
CA LYS A 352 -2.39 -8.53 -4.60
C LYS A 352 -2.37 -9.00 -3.15
N TRP A 353 -1.26 -8.78 -2.45
CA TRP A 353 -1.14 -9.08 -1.03
C TRP A 353 -1.67 -7.93 -0.18
N ASP A 354 -2.55 -8.24 0.77
CA ASP A 354 -3.22 -7.25 1.63
C ASP A 354 -3.42 -7.77 3.06
N MET A 355 -3.42 -6.84 4.00
CA MET A 355 -3.71 -7.09 5.41
C MET A 355 -5.23 -7.01 5.64
N VAL A 356 -5.75 -7.83 6.56
CA VAL A 356 -7.19 -7.89 6.86
C VAL A 356 -7.42 -7.95 8.35
N SER A 357 -8.39 -7.18 8.84
CA SER A 357 -8.96 -7.30 10.19
C SER A 357 -10.20 -8.19 10.07
N GLU A 358 -10.10 -9.44 10.54
CA GLU A 358 -11.00 -10.52 10.13
C GLU A 358 -12.45 -10.27 10.52
N GLY A 359 -13.35 -10.33 9.54
CA GLY A 359 -14.77 -10.03 9.73
C GLY A 359 -15.10 -8.54 9.88
N SER A 360 -14.16 -7.64 9.56
CA SER A 360 -14.34 -6.19 9.60
C SER A 360 -14.02 -5.52 8.26
N PHE A 361 -12.74 -5.48 7.86
CA PHE A 361 -12.30 -4.78 6.65
C PHE A 361 -10.93 -5.26 6.16
N TRP A 362 -10.65 -5.00 4.89
CA TRP A 362 -9.31 -5.04 4.30
C TRP A 362 -8.58 -3.72 4.57
N PHE A 363 -7.26 -3.76 4.77
CA PHE A 363 -6.50 -2.54 5.08
C PHE A 363 -6.37 -1.66 3.83
N SER A 364 -6.26 -2.25 2.64
CA SER A 364 -6.25 -1.47 1.39
C SER A 364 -7.57 -0.73 1.12
N ASP A 365 -8.70 -1.15 1.71
CA ASP A 365 -10.00 -0.50 1.59
C ASP A 365 -10.19 0.69 2.56
N GLN A 366 -9.20 1.00 3.42
CA GLN A 366 -9.39 2.04 4.44
C GLN A 366 -9.30 3.48 3.91
N GLY A 367 -10.44 4.18 3.96
CA GLY A 367 -10.55 5.62 3.77
C GLY A 367 -10.79 6.04 2.32
N SER A 368 -10.50 7.31 2.01
CA SER A 368 -10.75 7.88 0.67
C SER A 368 -9.70 7.51 -0.39
N VAL A 369 -8.60 6.87 0.01
CA VAL A 369 -7.50 6.49 -0.87
C VAL A 369 -7.00 5.13 -0.43
N SER A 370 -7.03 4.15 -1.35
CA SER A 370 -6.60 2.79 -1.07
C SER A 370 -5.13 2.71 -0.65
N TRP A 371 -4.83 1.92 0.38
CA TRP A 371 -3.45 1.69 0.81
C TRP A 371 -2.74 0.70 -0.13
N PRO A 372 -1.49 1.00 -0.57
CA PRO A 372 -0.78 0.20 -1.58
C PRO A 372 -0.50 -1.25 -1.14
N THR A 373 -1.06 -2.20 -1.89
CA THR A 373 -0.78 -3.64 -1.83
C THR A 373 0.50 -4.02 -2.59
N GLN A 374 1.11 -5.16 -2.27
CA GLN A 374 2.17 -5.72 -3.14
C GLN A 374 1.50 -6.47 -4.28
N ASN A 375 1.66 -5.95 -5.50
CA ASN A 375 1.07 -6.51 -6.72
C ASN A 375 2.12 -7.30 -7.50
N VAL A 376 1.84 -8.56 -7.81
CA VAL A 376 2.76 -9.44 -8.52
C VAL A 376 2.03 -10.15 -9.66
N ALA A 377 2.55 -10.05 -10.88
CA ALA A 377 2.01 -10.75 -12.05
C ALA A 377 2.51 -12.21 -12.03
N ILE A 378 1.57 -13.15 -11.95
CA ILE A 378 1.84 -14.59 -11.82
C ILE A 378 1.35 -15.32 -13.07
N ASN A 379 2.23 -16.14 -13.65
CA ASN A 379 1.90 -17.09 -14.69
C ASN A 379 1.44 -18.42 -14.06
N VAL A 380 0.14 -18.70 -14.14
CA VAL A 380 -0.46 -19.92 -13.59
C VAL A 380 -0.54 -20.97 -14.70
N GLN A 381 0.16 -22.08 -14.50
CA GLN A 381 0.28 -23.18 -15.44
C GLN A 381 -0.56 -24.39 -14.98
N PRO A 382 -1.01 -25.28 -15.88
CA PRO A 382 -1.69 -26.50 -15.49
C PRO A 382 -0.82 -27.35 -14.54
N SER A 383 -1.41 -27.87 -13.46
CA SER A 383 -0.78 -28.97 -12.71
C SER A 383 -1.06 -30.28 -13.46
N ALA A 384 -0.01 -31.08 -13.71
CA ALA A 384 -0.15 -32.33 -14.46
C ALA A 384 -0.99 -33.40 -13.73
N ASP A 385 -1.20 -33.22 -12.42
CA ASP A 385 -1.87 -34.12 -11.49
C ASP A 385 -3.18 -33.57 -10.92
N LEU A 386 -3.68 -32.43 -11.42
CA LEU A 386 -4.91 -31.79 -10.94
C LEU A 386 -5.75 -31.21 -12.09
N VAL A 387 -6.94 -31.77 -12.32
CA VAL A 387 -7.88 -31.31 -13.35
C VAL A 387 -9.00 -30.47 -12.73
N HIS A 388 -9.24 -29.29 -13.30
CA HIS A 388 -10.39 -28.43 -12.98
C HIS A 388 -11.62 -28.81 -13.83
N LEU A 389 -12.75 -29.01 -13.16
CA LEU A 389 -14.06 -29.10 -13.79
C LEU A 389 -14.89 -27.89 -13.35
N PRO A 390 -14.93 -26.79 -14.12
CA PRO A 390 -15.48 -25.51 -13.64
C PRO A 390 -16.98 -25.56 -13.35
N TYR A 391 -17.71 -26.49 -13.98
CA TYR A 391 -19.15 -26.68 -13.76
C TYR A 391 -19.49 -28.17 -13.71
N VAL A 392 -19.97 -28.63 -12.56
CA VAL A 392 -20.61 -29.93 -12.37
C VAL A 392 -21.88 -29.77 -11.54
N LYS A 393 -22.89 -30.60 -11.80
CA LYS A 393 -24.22 -30.47 -11.21
C LYS A 393 -24.83 -31.82 -10.89
N ASN A 394 -25.51 -31.94 -9.75
CA ASN A 394 -26.44 -33.02 -9.46
C ASN A 394 -27.67 -32.44 -8.75
N SER A 395 -28.47 -31.69 -9.51
CA SER A 395 -29.62 -30.95 -8.98
C SER A 395 -30.65 -30.65 -10.07
N SER A 396 -31.92 -30.50 -9.68
CA SER A 396 -33.03 -30.14 -10.58
C SER A 396 -33.15 -31.04 -11.83
N GLY A 397 -32.93 -32.35 -11.66
CA GLY A 397 -32.99 -33.33 -12.76
C GLY A 397 -31.75 -33.38 -13.67
N TRP A 398 -30.75 -32.52 -13.44
CA TRP A 398 -29.48 -32.51 -14.18
C TRP A 398 -28.40 -33.21 -13.38
N ILE A 399 -27.72 -34.20 -13.97
CA ILE A 399 -26.64 -34.97 -13.34
C ILE A 399 -25.43 -35.02 -14.29
N SER A 400 -24.35 -34.33 -13.92
CA SER A 400 -23.03 -34.44 -14.54
C SER A 400 -22.38 -35.77 -14.13
N THR A 401 -21.95 -36.56 -15.10
CA THR A 401 -21.10 -37.73 -14.88
C THR A 401 -19.65 -37.34 -15.16
N ILE A 402 -18.80 -37.44 -14.15
CA ILE A 402 -17.36 -37.25 -14.28
C ILE A 402 -16.76 -38.63 -14.59
N THR A 403 -16.24 -38.78 -15.80
CA THR A 403 -15.56 -40.00 -16.26
C THR A 403 -14.06 -39.82 -16.04
N ILE A 404 -13.43 -40.75 -15.34
CA ILE A 404 -11.99 -40.71 -15.00
C ILE A 404 -11.35 -41.98 -15.53
N HIS A 405 -10.46 -41.85 -16.51
CA HIS A 405 -9.65 -42.92 -17.07
C HIS A 405 -8.21 -42.83 -16.56
N ASN A 406 -7.63 -43.95 -16.14
CA ASN A 406 -6.24 -44.03 -15.73
C ASN A 406 -5.37 -44.40 -16.94
N ASN A 407 -4.45 -43.53 -17.34
CA ASN A 407 -3.56 -43.74 -18.50
C ASN A 407 -2.35 -44.64 -18.16
N SER A 408 -2.19 -45.03 -16.89
CA SER A 408 -1.00 -45.71 -16.38
C SER A 408 -1.17 -47.22 -16.25
N SER A 409 -0.03 -47.93 -16.34
CA SER A 409 0.07 -49.39 -16.15
C SER A 409 -0.01 -49.87 -14.69
N SER A 410 -0.16 -48.93 -13.75
CA SER A 410 -0.37 -49.18 -12.33
C SER A 410 -1.70 -48.56 -11.90
N ALA A 411 -2.29 -49.04 -10.80
CA ALA A 411 -3.47 -48.39 -10.23
C ALA A 411 -3.15 -46.94 -9.82
N ALA A 412 -4.15 -46.07 -9.93
CA ALA A 412 -4.09 -44.67 -9.55
C ALA A 412 -5.00 -44.42 -8.34
N GLU A 413 -4.50 -43.72 -7.33
CA GLU A 413 -5.30 -43.10 -6.29
C GLU A 413 -5.79 -41.74 -6.82
N VAL A 414 -7.10 -41.47 -6.68
CA VAL A 414 -7.76 -40.32 -7.27
C VAL A 414 -8.70 -39.68 -6.26
N ASP A 415 -8.48 -38.41 -5.93
CA ASP A 415 -9.35 -37.62 -5.05
C ASP A 415 -10.24 -36.68 -5.87
N VAL A 416 -11.55 -36.77 -5.65
CA VAL A 416 -12.56 -35.91 -6.30
C VAL A 416 -13.15 -34.96 -5.26
N THR A 417 -12.86 -33.67 -5.38
CA THR A 417 -13.26 -32.64 -4.40
C THR A 417 -14.23 -31.63 -5.03
N TYR A 418 -15.42 -31.51 -4.44
CA TYR A 418 -16.48 -30.62 -4.88
C TYR A 418 -16.43 -29.28 -4.13
N MET A 419 -16.62 -28.18 -4.86
CA MET A 419 -16.48 -26.81 -4.35
C MET A 419 -17.72 -25.95 -4.63
N ALA A 420 -18.26 -25.33 -3.58
CA ALA A 420 -19.39 -24.40 -3.66
C ALA A 420 -19.02 -23.06 -3.02
N GLY A 421 -19.29 -21.95 -3.71
CA GLY A 421 -19.00 -20.60 -3.20
C GLY A 421 -17.52 -20.35 -2.83
N GLY A 422 -16.59 -21.01 -3.51
CA GLY A 422 -15.14 -20.92 -3.23
C GLY A 422 -14.65 -21.76 -2.04
N ARG A 423 -15.53 -22.52 -1.37
CA ARG A 423 -15.18 -23.41 -0.25
C ARG A 423 -15.39 -24.88 -0.64
N THR A 424 -14.65 -25.77 0.02
CA THR A 424 -14.87 -27.22 -0.11
C THR A 424 -16.21 -27.61 0.48
N ASP A 425 -17.02 -28.27 -0.33
CA ASP A 425 -18.30 -28.87 0.07
C ASP A 425 -18.08 -30.30 0.56
N SER A 426 -17.40 -31.11 -0.25
CA SER A 426 -17.16 -32.53 0.00
C SER A 426 -15.97 -33.05 -0.81
N SER A 427 -15.39 -34.18 -0.39
CA SER A 427 -14.25 -34.81 -1.04
C SER A 427 -14.33 -36.34 -0.92
N PHE A 428 -13.98 -37.05 -1.99
CA PHE A 428 -14.12 -38.50 -2.10
C PHE A 428 -12.88 -39.12 -2.78
N SER A 429 -12.29 -40.11 -2.12
CA SER A 429 -11.13 -40.85 -2.64
C SER A 429 -11.58 -42.11 -3.39
N HIS A 430 -10.92 -42.40 -4.51
CA HIS A 430 -11.17 -43.53 -5.38
C HIS A 430 -9.86 -44.22 -5.78
N VAL A 431 -9.93 -45.50 -6.13
CA VAL A 431 -8.82 -46.23 -6.76
C VAL A 431 -9.25 -46.67 -8.14
N VAL A 432 -8.53 -46.22 -9.18
CA VAL A 432 -8.76 -46.60 -10.58
C VAL A 432 -7.71 -47.64 -10.96
N SER A 433 -8.14 -48.82 -11.40
CA SER A 433 -7.20 -49.87 -11.84
C SER A 433 -6.30 -49.40 -12.98
N ALA A 434 -5.17 -50.09 -13.21
CA ALA A 434 -4.33 -49.86 -14.38
C ALA A 434 -5.18 -49.91 -15.67
N TYR A 435 -5.06 -48.89 -16.52
CA TYR A 435 -5.88 -48.71 -17.74
C TYR A 435 -7.41 -48.78 -17.52
N GLY A 436 -7.87 -48.55 -16.28
CA GLY A 436 -9.27 -48.62 -15.89
C GLY A 436 -10.01 -47.30 -16.07
N THR A 437 -11.34 -47.35 -15.96
CA THR A 437 -12.21 -46.17 -15.97
C THR A 437 -13.24 -46.27 -14.86
N ILE A 438 -13.48 -45.16 -14.15
CA ILE A 438 -14.59 -45.00 -13.21
C ILE A 438 -15.47 -43.82 -13.63
N ASN A 439 -16.74 -43.88 -13.20
CA ASN A 439 -17.67 -42.76 -13.31
C ASN A 439 -18.08 -42.33 -11.90
N VAL A 440 -18.01 -41.04 -11.61
CA VAL A 440 -18.47 -40.44 -10.35
C VAL A 440 -19.45 -39.31 -10.63
N THR A 441 -20.34 -39.03 -9.69
CA THR A 441 -21.33 -37.96 -9.79
C THR A 441 -21.24 -37.03 -8.58
N PRO A 442 -21.54 -35.72 -8.73
CA PRO A 442 -21.59 -34.81 -7.58
C PRO A 442 -22.62 -35.24 -6.53
N PRO A 443 -22.49 -34.80 -5.26
CA PRO A 443 -23.49 -35.05 -4.23
C PRO A 443 -24.89 -34.58 -4.65
N VAL A 444 -25.93 -35.28 -4.20
CA VAL A 444 -27.33 -34.90 -4.51
C VAL A 444 -27.62 -33.51 -3.93
N GLY A 445 -28.10 -32.61 -4.79
CA GLY A 445 -28.32 -31.19 -4.49
C GLY A 445 -27.20 -30.26 -4.96
N PHE A 446 -26.04 -30.79 -5.38
CA PHE A 446 -24.86 -29.97 -5.69
C PHE A 446 -24.99 -29.16 -6.99
N PHE A 447 -24.38 -27.98 -6.99
CA PHE A 447 -24.05 -27.17 -8.15
C PHE A 447 -22.82 -26.30 -7.83
N GLY A 448 -21.76 -26.43 -8.64
CA GLY A 448 -20.48 -25.77 -8.39
C GLY A 448 -19.39 -26.32 -9.30
N SER A 449 -18.13 -26.25 -8.85
CA SER A 449 -16.99 -26.85 -9.56
C SER A 449 -16.50 -28.13 -8.86
N ALA A 450 -15.69 -28.91 -9.56
CA ALA A 450 -15.01 -30.07 -9.01
C ALA A 450 -13.52 -30.12 -9.40
N TRP A 451 -12.77 -30.82 -8.56
CA TRP A 451 -11.35 -31.11 -8.70
C TRP A 451 -11.16 -32.60 -8.82
N VAL A 452 -10.30 -33.02 -9.73
CA VAL A 452 -9.82 -34.41 -9.79
C VAL A 452 -8.31 -34.38 -9.65
N ALA A 453 -7.80 -34.81 -8.50
CA ALA A 453 -6.37 -34.97 -8.23
C ALA A 453 -5.98 -36.44 -8.35
N ALA A 454 -4.79 -36.79 -8.85
CA ALA A 454 -4.34 -38.17 -8.92
C ALA A 454 -2.83 -38.35 -8.74
N ASP A 455 -2.39 -39.50 -8.23
CA ASP A 455 -0.96 -39.84 -8.13
C ASP A 455 -0.35 -40.36 -9.46
N ARG A 456 -1.17 -40.46 -10.52
CA ARG A 456 -0.81 -40.94 -11.86
C ARG A 456 -1.42 -40.08 -12.96
N ASP A 457 -0.94 -40.28 -14.18
CA ASP A 457 -1.55 -39.71 -15.39
C ASP A 457 -2.97 -40.26 -15.57
N ILE A 458 -3.94 -39.35 -15.68
CA ILE A 458 -5.36 -39.61 -15.85
C ILE A 458 -5.94 -38.71 -16.94
N THR A 459 -7.01 -39.17 -17.58
CA THR A 459 -7.86 -38.35 -18.45
C THR A 459 -9.25 -38.25 -17.85
N VAL A 460 -9.75 -37.01 -17.75
CA VAL A 460 -11.05 -36.70 -17.15
C VAL A 460 -11.95 -36.06 -18.20
N SER A 461 -13.22 -36.48 -18.24
CA SER A 461 -14.25 -35.82 -19.05
C SER A 461 -15.57 -35.72 -18.27
N VAL A 462 -16.43 -34.78 -18.66
CA VAL A 462 -17.75 -34.56 -18.02
C VAL A 462 -18.84 -34.72 -19.06
N SER A 463 -19.88 -35.48 -18.74
CA SER A 463 -21.04 -35.68 -19.62
C SER A 463 -22.36 -35.84 -18.87
N PRO A 464 -23.47 -35.18 -19.30
CA PRO A 464 -23.44 -34.04 -20.20
C PRO A 464 -22.62 -32.89 -19.56
N GLU A 465 -21.84 -32.17 -20.37
CA GLU A 465 -21.41 -30.84 -19.94
C GLU A 465 -22.68 -30.05 -19.62
N PRO A 466 -22.81 -29.46 -18.42
CA PRO A 466 -23.95 -28.60 -18.14
C PRO A 466 -23.94 -27.47 -19.17
N GLU A 467 -25.09 -27.17 -19.78
CA GLU A 467 -25.21 -25.99 -20.64
C GLU A 467 -24.59 -24.79 -19.94
N GLN A 468 -23.76 -24.02 -20.65
CA GLN A 468 -23.32 -22.71 -20.18
C GLN A 468 -24.54 -21.79 -20.13
N VAL A 469 -25.34 -21.95 -19.08
CA VAL A 469 -26.35 -20.99 -18.68
C VAL A 469 -25.58 -19.77 -18.23
N PHE A 470 -25.33 -18.88 -19.19
CA PHE A 470 -25.08 -17.47 -18.95
C PHE A 470 -26.25 -16.96 -18.12
N LEU A 471 -26.12 -17.03 -16.79
CA LEU A 471 -26.94 -16.22 -15.91
C LEU A 471 -26.65 -14.77 -16.32
N PRO A 472 -27.63 -14.02 -16.84
CA PRO A 472 -27.40 -12.61 -17.08
C PRO A 472 -27.00 -11.99 -15.75
N LEU A 473 -25.98 -11.12 -15.75
CA LEU A 473 -25.67 -10.30 -14.58
C LEU A 473 -26.92 -9.49 -14.24
N ALA A 474 -27.68 -9.96 -13.25
CA ALA A 474 -28.62 -9.13 -12.54
C ALA A 474 -27.77 -8.15 -11.72
N LEU A 475 -27.45 -7.01 -12.35
CA LEU A 475 -27.09 -5.79 -11.63
C LEU A 475 -28.18 -5.57 -10.58
N LYS A 476 -27.86 -5.89 -9.32
CA LYS A 476 -28.57 -5.29 -8.20
C LYS A 476 -27.96 -3.92 -8.01
N ASP A 477 -28.65 -2.93 -8.56
CA ASP A 477 -28.63 -1.60 -7.95
C ASP A 477 -28.97 -1.76 -6.47
N TYR A 478 -28.10 -1.28 -5.58
CA TYR A 478 -28.39 -0.55 -4.33
C TYR A 478 -27.08 -0.12 -3.64
#